data_AF-A0A2T6DRX7-F1
#
_entry.id   AF-A0A2T6DRX7-F1
#
_cell.length_a   1.000
_cell.length_b   1.000
_cell.length_c   1.000
_cell.angle_alpha   90.00
_cell.angle_beta   90.00
_cell.angle_gamma   90.00
#
_symmetry.space_group_name_H-M   'P 1'
#
loop_
_entity.id
_entity.type
_entity.pdbx_description
1 polymer ?
#
loop_
_entity_poly.entity_id
_entity_poly.type
_entity_poly.pdbx_seq_one_letter_code
_entity_poly.pdbx_strand_id
1 'polypeptide(L)'
;MPAIKIHLEDEEYAPICRLADQLHLSTEDIAYAAINRLMMQSTDTEIRADIRQTHAWRGSNLPRWGDSARSVHAYEGKADDHSVPHEN
;
A
#
# COMPACT_ATOMS: atom_id res chain seq x y z
N MET A 1 -8.62 24.04 -12.33
CA MET A 1 -7.47 23.11 -12.31
C MET A 1 -7.98 21.75 -11.90
N PRO A 2 -7.58 20.65 -12.55
CA PRO A 2 -7.95 19.32 -12.09
C PRO A 2 -7.36 19.10 -10.69
N ALA A 3 -8.15 18.55 -9.77
CA ALA A 3 -7.71 18.22 -8.43
C ALA A 3 -7.86 16.71 -8.22
N ILE A 4 -6.81 16.08 -7.69
CA ILE A 4 -6.83 14.68 -7.29
C ILE A 4 -7.01 14.65 -5.78
N LYS A 5 -7.98 13.87 -5.29
CA LYS A 5 -8.17 13.61 -3.87
C LYS A 5 -7.72 12.19 -3.57
N ILE A 6 -6.86 12.03 -2.57
CA ILE A 6 -6.42 10.74 -2.07
C ILE A 6 -7.13 10.52 -0.74
N HIS A 7 -7.93 9.45 -0.66
CA HIS A 7 -8.53 8.99 0.59
C HIS A 7 -7.62 7.91 1.16
N LEU A 8 -7.27 8.07 2.43
CA LEU A 8 -6.42 7.16 3.19
C LEU A 8 -7.18 6.74 4.43
N GLU A 9 -7.09 5.45 4.76
CA GLU A 9 -7.58 4.96 6.05
C GLU A 9 -6.64 5.42 7.18
N ASP A 10 -7.10 5.35 8.43
CA ASP A 10 -6.33 5.83 9.59
C ASP A 10 -4.95 5.17 9.68
N GLU A 11 -4.87 3.87 9.34
CA GLU A 11 -3.62 3.11 9.39
C GLU A 11 -2.65 3.48 8.26
N GLU A 12 -3.14 4.08 7.18
CA GLU A 12 -2.33 4.66 6.12
C GLU A 12 -1.96 6.11 6.46
N TYR A 13 -2.89 6.87 7.04
CA TYR A 13 -2.66 8.27 7.34
C TYR A 13 -1.67 8.48 8.50
N ALA A 14 -1.78 7.67 9.57
CA ALA A 14 -0.94 7.77 10.76
C ALA A 14 0.58 7.74 10.49
N PRO A 15 1.14 6.81 9.72
CA PRO A 15 2.57 6.81 9.42
C PRO A 15 3.01 8.02 8.57
N ILE A 16 2.14 8.52 7.69
CA ILE A 16 2.41 9.74 6.90
C ILE A 16 2.48 10.96 7.81
N CYS A 17 1.55 11.10 8.77
CA CYS A 17 1.59 12.16 9.78
C CYS A 17 2.90 12.13 10.57
N ARG A 18 3.31 10.96 11.06
CA ARG A 18 4.56 10.84 11.84
C ARG A 18 5.78 11.22 11.01
N LEU A 19 5.84 10.84 9.74
CA LEU A 19 6.94 11.25 8.86
C LEU A 19 6.94 12.75 8.61
N ALA A 20 5.76 13.35 8.40
CA ALA A 20 5.61 14.78 8.23
C ALA A 20 6.08 15.54 9.49
N ASP A 21 5.66 15.10 10.67
CA ASP A 21 6.06 15.67 11.96
C ASP A 21 7.58 15.60 12.18
N GLN A 22 8.18 14.43 11.88
CA GLN A 22 9.63 14.21 11.99
C GLN A 22 10.44 15.14 11.08
N LEU A 23 9.90 15.49 9.91
CA LEU A 23 10.56 16.34 8.93
C LEU A 23 10.16 17.81 9.03
N HIS A 24 9.25 18.15 9.95
CA HIS A 24 8.64 19.49 10.08
C HIS A 24 7.97 19.98 8.78
N LEU A 25 7.24 19.08 8.12
CA LEU A 25 6.52 19.33 6.86
C LEU A 25 5.02 19.05 7.02
N SER A 26 4.23 19.41 6.02
CA SER A 26 2.82 19.00 5.94
C SER A 26 2.70 17.59 5.35
N THR A 27 1.57 16.92 5.60
CA THR A 27 1.24 15.63 4.95
C THR A 27 1.07 15.79 3.44
N GLU A 28 0.67 16.98 2.98
CA GLU A 28 0.56 17.35 1.56
C GLU A 28 1.95 17.36 0.88
N ASP A 29 2.98 17.88 1.57
CA ASP A 29 4.36 17.86 1.06
C ASP A 29 4.87 16.43 0.88
N ILE A 30 4.56 15.54 1.83
CA ILE A 30 4.93 14.11 1.73
C ILE A 30 4.22 13.45 0.55
N ALA A 31 2.92 13.69 0.38
CA ALA A 31 2.16 13.15 -0.75
C ALA A 31 2.69 13.67 -2.10
N TYR A 32 2.99 14.96 -2.19
CA TYR A 32 3.57 15.56 -3.38
C TYR A 32 4.96 14.99 -3.69
N ALA A 33 5.81 14.83 -2.67
CA ALA A 33 7.13 14.23 -2.83
C ALA A 33 7.06 12.79 -3.33
N ALA A 34 6.11 12.00 -2.84
CA ALA A 34 5.86 10.63 -3.31
C ALA A 34 5.47 10.61 -4.80
N ILE A 35 4.54 11.48 -5.21
CA ILE A 35 4.13 11.61 -6.62
C ILE A 35 5.33 12.02 -7.49
N ASN A 36 6.07 13.06 -7.09
CA ASN A 36 7.22 13.54 -7.83
C ASN A 36 8.27 12.43 -8.01
N ARG A 37 8.61 11.71 -6.94
CA ARG A 37 9.60 10.62 -6.99
C ARG A 37 9.14 9.47 -7.88
N LEU A 38 7.85 9.10 -7.83
CA LEU A 38 7.29 8.07 -8.69
C LEU A 38 7.34 8.47 -10.17
N MET A 39 6.98 9.73 -10.47
CA MET A 39 6.99 10.24 -11.83
C MET A 39 8.42 10.34 -12.41
N MET A 40 9.40 10.74 -11.60
CA MET A 40 10.81 10.77 -12.00
C MET A 40 11.35 9.38 -12.40
N GLN A 41 10.82 8.31 -11.81
CA GLN A 41 11.26 6.94 -12.05
C GLN A 41 10.33 6.17 -13.00
N SER A 42 9.34 6.85 -13.58
CA SER A 42 8.28 6.23 -14.38
C SER A 42 8.74 5.61 -15.70
N THR A 43 10.00 5.79 -16.12
CA THR A 43 10.57 5.08 -17.28
C THR A 43 11.07 3.68 -16.92
N ASP A 44 11.26 3.39 -15.64
CA ASP A 44 11.65 2.06 -15.16
C ASP A 44 10.49 1.08 -15.31
N THR A 45 10.79 -0.10 -15.85
CA THR A 45 9.79 -1.15 -16.10
C THR A 45 9.28 -1.74 -14.79
N GLU A 46 10.13 -1.87 -13.77
CA GLU A 46 9.74 -2.37 -12.45
C GLU A 46 8.78 -1.40 -11.77
N ILE A 47 9.09 -0.10 -11.79
CA ILE A 47 8.22 0.94 -11.24
C ILE A 47 6.86 0.98 -11.95
N ARG A 48 6.82 0.80 -13.26
CA ARG A 48 5.56 0.69 -14.01
C ARG A 48 4.74 -0.54 -13.59
N ALA A 49 5.41 -1.67 -13.34
CA ALA A 49 4.75 -2.87 -12.85
C ALA A 49 4.17 -2.63 -11.45
N ASP A 50 4.93 -1.97 -10.56
CA ASP A 50 4.50 -1.62 -9.21
C ASP A 50 3.29 -0.68 -9.19
N ILE A 51 3.22 0.31 -10.11
CA ILE A 51 2.03 1.18 -10.24
C ILE A 51 0.79 0.35 -10.56
N ARG A 52 0.89 -0.57 -11.53
CA ARG A 52 -0.23 -1.44 -11.92
C ARG A 52 -0.61 -2.41 -10.80
N GLN A 53 0.39 -2.96 -10.11
CA GLN A 53 0.17 -3.84 -8.99
C GLN A 53 -0.56 -3.08 -7.87
N THR A 54 -0.06 -1.90 -7.47
CA THR A 54 -0.70 -1.02 -6.47
C THR A 54 -2.15 -0.71 -6.80
N HIS A 55 -2.45 -0.41 -8.07
CA HIS A 55 -3.84 -0.25 -8.51
C HIS A 55 -4.70 -1.50 -8.24
N ALA A 56 -4.16 -2.70 -8.44
CA ALA A 56 -4.89 -3.95 -8.26
C ALA A 56 -5.15 -4.31 -6.78
N TRP A 57 -4.25 -3.98 -5.84
CA TRP A 57 -4.38 -4.42 -4.43
C TRP A 57 -4.81 -3.34 -3.43
N ARG A 58 -4.77 -2.04 -3.78
CA ARG A 58 -5.07 -0.94 -2.83
C ARG A 58 -6.47 -0.98 -2.20
N GLY A 59 -7.42 -1.70 -2.78
CA GLY A 59 -8.78 -1.85 -2.22
C GLY A 59 -8.96 -3.07 -1.31
N SER A 60 -7.95 -3.92 -1.20
CA SER A 60 -8.04 -5.21 -0.50
C SER A 60 -6.91 -5.46 0.49
N ASN A 61 -5.85 -4.67 0.46
CA ASN A 61 -4.69 -4.84 1.34
C ASN A 61 -4.14 -3.47 1.76
N LEU A 62 -3.60 -3.44 2.98
CA LEU A 62 -2.90 -2.28 3.51
C LEU A 62 -1.50 -2.16 2.89
N PRO A 63 -1.01 -0.93 2.68
CA PRO A 63 0.35 -0.73 2.21
C PRO A 63 1.36 -1.22 3.23
N ARG A 64 2.53 -1.65 2.76
CA ARG A 64 3.62 -2.17 3.60
C ARG A 64 4.10 -1.19 4.68
N TRP A 65 3.90 0.10 4.44
CA TRP A 65 4.24 1.18 5.36
C TRP A 65 3.09 1.58 6.29
N GLY A 66 1.89 1.00 6.12
CA GLY A 66 0.73 1.20 6.98
C GLY A 66 0.94 0.61 8.38
N ASP A 67 0.35 1.22 9.39
CA ASP A 67 0.59 0.88 10.81
C ASP A 67 0.01 -0.45 11.26
N SER A 68 -0.95 -0.97 10.52
CA SER A 68 -1.51 -2.31 10.67
C SER A 68 -0.66 -3.40 10.01
N ALA A 69 0.55 -3.08 9.49
CA ALA A 69 1.55 -4.08 9.08
C ALA A 69 2.08 -4.95 10.25
N ARG A 70 1.64 -4.70 11.49
CA ARG A 70 1.78 -5.63 12.63
C ARG A 70 0.65 -6.66 12.76
N SER A 71 -0.40 -6.60 11.95
CA SER A 71 -1.41 -7.66 11.88
C SER A 71 -0.89 -8.78 10.97
N VAL A 72 -0.19 -9.71 11.60
CA VAL A 72 0.33 -10.96 11.05
C VAL A 72 -0.86 -11.83 10.60
N HIS A 73 -1.53 -11.55 9.49
CA HIS A 73 -2.55 -12.48 8.92
C HIS A 73 -2.82 -12.36 7.40
N ALA A 74 -2.07 -11.56 6.63
CA ALA A 74 -2.29 -11.49 5.17
C ALA A 74 -1.70 -12.68 4.36
N TYR A 75 -1.14 -13.70 5.02
CA TYR A 75 -0.62 -14.90 4.35
C TYR A 75 -0.92 -16.18 5.13
N GLU A 76 -2.19 -16.42 5.45
CA GLU A 76 -2.66 -17.76 5.83
C GLU A 76 -3.93 -18.08 5.03
N GLY A 77 -3.74 -18.71 3.87
CA GLY A 77 -4.84 -18.88 2.91
C GLY A 77 -4.48 -19.55 1.59
N LYS A 78 -3.57 -20.53 1.61
CA LYS A 78 -3.72 -21.72 0.76
C LYS A 78 -3.61 -22.94 1.66
N ALA A 79 -4.70 -23.23 2.36
CA ALA A 79 -4.93 -24.60 2.77
C ALA A 79 -5.07 -25.38 1.48
N ASP A 80 -4.07 -26.21 1.16
CA ASP A 80 -4.22 -27.23 0.15
C ASP A 80 -5.39 -28.11 0.59
N ASP A 81 -6.50 -28.00 -0.13
CA ASP A 81 -7.66 -28.87 -0.02
C ASP A 81 -7.23 -30.27 -0.50
N HIS A 82 -6.64 -31.04 0.41
CA HIS A 82 -6.62 -32.48 0.29
C HIS A 82 -7.86 -33.03 1.00
N SER A 83 -8.96 -33.03 0.23
CA SER A 83 -10.16 -33.79 0.51
C SER A 83 -9.81 -35.23 0.90
N VAL A 84 -10.21 -35.64 2.11
CA VAL A 84 -10.20 -37.04 2.54
C VAL A 84 -11.31 -37.82 1.83
N PRO A 85 -11.06 -39.00 1.24
CA PRO A 85 -12.12 -39.95 0.98
C PRO A 85 -12.21 -40.99 2.10
N HIS A 86 -13.46 -41.30 2.43
CA HIS A 86 -13.92 -42.19 3.49
C HIS A 86 -13.51 -43.65 3.33
N GLU A 87 -13.44 -44.32 4.49
CA GLU A 87 -13.28 -45.75 4.73
C GLU A 87 -14.18 -46.66 3.88
N ASN A 88 -13.63 -47.83 3.55
CA ASN A 88 -14.29 -49.13 3.75
C ASN A 88 -13.23 -50.22 3.94
#